data_AF-A0A2A2DCZ9-F1
#
_entry.id   AF-A0A2A2DCZ9-F1
#
_cell.length_a   1.000
_cell.length_b   1.000
_cell.length_c   1.000
_cell.angle_alpha   90.00
_cell.angle_beta   90.00
_cell.angle_gamma   90.00
#
_symmetry.space_group_name_H-M   'P 1'
#
loop_
_entity.id
_entity.type
_entity.pdbx_description
1 polymer ?
#
loop_
_entity_poly.entity_id
_entity_poly.type
_entity_poly.pdbx_seq_one_letter_code
_entity_poly.pdbx_strand_id
1 'polypeptide(L)'
;MEDIEAEGRLLDAAEVLFYGHGVQAVGMDRIRAASGVSLKRLYQCFASKEELVEAYLRRRDRRWRGALATRVAAEQSAADRPLAVFDWLEEWFGEPDFRGCAFLNAFGEMGAGSAAVADAVRDHKAEVRGYLLGLVRDAGAADPEALADQLAVIVDGAITTAAVTGAPGAAGRARSAAAVVLAAAGVTGGNTEGRERSRGKRNRATG
;
A
#
# COMPACT_ATOMS: atom_id res chain seq x y z
N MET A 1 -30.23 -2.43 -5.15
CA MET A 1 -29.48 -2.10 -6.38
C MET A 1 -29.15 -0.62 -6.40
N GLU A 2 -30.14 0.27 -6.28
CA GLU A 2 -29.94 1.73 -6.13
C GLU A 2 -29.06 2.11 -4.92
N ASP A 3 -29.21 1.38 -3.81
CA ASP A 3 -28.42 1.58 -2.60
C ASP A 3 -26.93 1.30 -2.76
N ILE A 4 -26.56 0.25 -3.50
CA ILE A 4 -25.18 -0.15 -3.78
C ILE A 4 -24.53 0.86 -4.74
N GLU A 5 -25.29 1.36 -5.71
CA GLU A 5 -24.81 2.36 -6.66
C GLU A 5 -24.53 3.71 -5.98
N ALA A 6 -25.42 4.14 -5.08
CA ALA A 6 -25.21 5.36 -4.29
C ALA A 6 -23.99 5.25 -3.38
N GLU A 7 -23.83 4.13 -2.68
CA GLU A 7 -22.66 3.87 -1.83
C GLU A 7 -21.36 3.89 -2.65
N GLY A 8 -21.35 3.22 -3.82
CA GLY A 8 -20.21 3.22 -4.74
C GLY A 8 -19.78 4.64 -5.14
N ARG A 9 -20.72 5.47 -5.59
CA ARG A 9 -20.42 6.88 -5.97
C ARG A 9 -19.91 7.72 -4.80
N LEU A 10 -20.44 7.51 -3.59
CA LEU A 10 -19.97 8.19 -2.39
C LEU A 10 -18.52 7.80 -2.07
N LEU A 11 -18.21 6.50 -2.14
CA LEU A 11 -16.88 5.99 -1.88
C LEU A 11 -15.87 6.42 -2.96
N ASP A 12 -16.29 6.53 -4.23
CA ASP A 12 -15.45 7.07 -5.31
C ASP A 12 -15.09 8.54 -5.06
N ALA A 13 -16.09 9.36 -4.70
CA ALA A 13 -15.86 10.75 -4.35
C ALA A 13 -14.97 10.87 -3.09
N ALA A 14 -15.22 10.05 -2.07
CA ALA A 14 -14.44 10.01 -0.84
C ALA A 14 -12.98 9.63 -1.10
N GLU A 15 -12.74 8.63 -1.94
CA GLU A 15 -11.39 8.19 -2.27
C GLU A 15 -10.56 9.29 -2.94
N VAL A 16 -11.12 9.96 -3.94
CA VAL A 16 -10.45 11.08 -4.62
C VAL A 16 -10.21 12.23 -3.64
N LEU A 17 -11.23 12.60 -2.88
CA LEU A 17 -11.19 13.82 -2.06
C LEU A 17 -10.36 13.63 -0.79
N PHE A 18 -10.60 12.57 -0.01
CA PHE A 18 -9.85 12.31 1.23
C PHE A 18 -8.38 12.02 0.94
N TYR A 19 -8.07 11.24 -0.11
CA TYR A 19 -6.68 10.93 -0.43
C TYR A 19 -5.93 12.15 -1.00
N GLY A 20 -6.59 12.93 -1.86
CA GLY A 20 -5.97 14.09 -2.50
C GLY A 20 -5.83 15.31 -1.58
N HIS A 21 -6.78 15.52 -0.68
CA HIS A 21 -6.89 16.76 0.10
C HIS A 21 -6.83 16.58 1.62
N GLY A 22 -6.75 15.36 2.12
CA GLY A 22 -6.80 15.07 3.56
C GLY A 22 -8.23 14.95 4.07
N VAL A 23 -8.39 14.22 5.17
CA VAL A 23 -9.72 13.90 5.71
C VAL A 23 -10.35 15.13 6.34
N GLN A 24 -9.65 15.84 7.22
CA GLN A 24 -10.17 17.00 7.96
C GLN A 24 -10.61 18.14 7.05
N ALA A 25 -9.84 18.41 5.98
CA ALA A 25 -10.14 19.48 5.03
C ALA A 25 -11.36 19.21 4.13
N VAL A 26 -11.85 17.97 4.09
CA VAL A 26 -12.98 17.57 3.24
C VAL A 26 -14.24 17.39 4.10
N GLY A 27 -15.23 18.25 3.90
CA GLY A 27 -16.55 18.11 4.52
C GLY A 27 -17.51 17.20 3.74
N MET A 28 -18.55 16.69 4.42
CA MET A 28 -19.57 15.82 3.80
C MET A 28 -20.31 16.51 2.64
N ASP A 29 -20.48 17.83 2.66
CA ASP A 29 -21.09 18.57 1.55
C ASP A 29 -20.25 18.51 0.26
N ARG A 30 -18.93 18.46 0.38
CA ARG A 30 -18.01 18.34 -0.77
C ARG A 30 -18.08 16.93 -1.37
N ILE A 31 -18.19 15.91 -0.53
CA ILE A 31 -18.45 14.52 -0.95
C ILE A 31 -19.79 14.43 -1.69
N ARG A 32 -20.85 15.02 -1.11
CA ARG A 32 -22.18 15.07 -1.71
C ARG A 32 -22.15 15.70 -3.10
N ALA A 33 -21.53 16.88 -3.21
CA ALA A 33 -21.44 17.59 -4.48
C ALA A 33 -20.67 16.79 -5.55
N ALA A 34 -19.57 16.13 -5.18
CA ALA A 34 -18.77 15.35 -6.10
C ALA A 34 -19.42 14.01 -6.49
N SER A 35 -20.17 13.37 -5.59
CA SER A 35 -20.83 12.08 -5.83
C SER A 35 -22.18 12.19 -6.56
N GLY A 36 -22.79 13.39 -6.58
CA GLY A 36 -24.14 13.60 -7.10
C GLY A 36 -25.24 12.94 -6.26
N VAL A 37 -24.91 12.37 -5.10
CA VAL A 37 -25.87 11.73 -4.19
C VAL A 37 -26.53 12.80 -3.32
N SER A 38 -27.84 12.66 -3.04
CA SER A 38 -28.55 13.63 -2.18
C SER A 38 -28.05 13.58 -0.74
N LEU A 39 -28.17 14.70 0.00
CA LEU A 39 -27.73 14.77 1.42
C LEU A 39 -28.44 13.72 2.28
N LYS A 40 -29.76 13.57 2.09
CA LYS A 40 -30.56 12.56 2.78
C LYS A 40 -30.01 11.15 2.52
N ARG A 41 -29.66 10.85 1.26
CA ARG A 41 -29.17 9.51 0.91
C ARG A 41 -27.74 9.28 1.42
N LEU A 42 -26.87 10.29 1.39
CA LEU A 42 -25.54 10.22 1.97
C LEU A 42 -25.60 9.77 3.45
N TYR A 43 -26.46 10.40 4.25
CA TYR A 43 -26.62 10.02 5.67
C TYR A 43 -27.39 8.72 5.90
N GLN A 44 -28.09 8.19 4.89
CA GLN A 44 -28.65 6.83 4.93
C GLN A 44 -27.59 5.77 4.66
N CYS A 45 -26.59 6.07 3.83
CA CYS A 45 -25.47 5.16 3.55
C CYS A 45 -24.42 5.19 4.67
N PHE A 46 -24.08 6.39 5.17
CA PHE A 46 -23.05 6.59 6.17
C PHE A 46 -23.55 7.59 7.20
N ALA A 47 -23.79 7.15 8.43
CA ALA A 47 -24.37 7.98 9.47
C ALA A 47 -23.40 9.07 9.94
N SER A 48 -22.10 8.86 9.72
CA SER A 48 -21.02 9.78 10.09
C SER A 48 -19.94 9.88 9.02
N LYS A 49 -19.08 10.90 9.16
CA LYS A 49 -17.90 11.04 8.31
C LYS A 49 -16.90 9.92 8.60
N GLU A 50 -16.77 9.54 9.87
CA GLU A 50 -15.92 8.46 10.36
C GLU A 50 -16.27 7.13 9.69
N GLU A 51 -17.56 6.80 9.59
CA GLU A 51 -18.03 5.59 8.88
C GLU A 51 -17.69 5.63 7.39
N LEU A 52 -17.86 6.78 6.74
CA LEU A 52 -17.48 6.95 5.34
C LEU A 52 -15.97 6.78 5.14
N VAL A 53 -15.14 7.33 6.05
CA VAL A 53 -13.69 7.21 6.02
C VAL A 53 -13.26 5.76 6.23
N GLU A 54 -13.84 5.06 7.21
CA GLU A 54 -13.58 3.64 7.43
C GLU A 54 -13.92 2.82 6.17
N ALA A 55 -15.11 3.01 5.61
CA ALA A 55 -15.55 2.28 4.42
C ALA A 55 -14.64 2.55 3.21
N TYR A 56 -14.23 3.81 3.01
CA TYR A 56 -13.24 4.20 2.01
C TYR A 56 -11.91 3.46 2.23
N LEU A 57 -11.36 3.48 3.44
CA LEU A 57 -10.10 2.83 3.78
C LEU A 57 -10.16 1.32 3.54
N ARG A 58 -11.24 0.64 3.97
CA ARG A 58 -11.44 -0.80 3.75
C ARG A 58 -11.58 -1.14 2.26
N ARG A 59 -12.26 -0.30 1.47
CA ARG A 59 -12.35 -0.49 0.02
C ARG A 59 -10.99 -0.34 -0.66
N ARG A 60 -10.23 0.69 -0.27
CA ARG A 60 -8.89 0.94 -0.77
C ARG A 60 -7.92 -0.18 -0.40
N ASP A 61 -7.99 -0.69 0.83
CA ASP A 61 -7.19 -1.82 1.30
C ASP A 61 -7.30 -3.02 0.35
N ARG A 62 -8.53 -3.47 0.06
CA ARG A 62 -8.78 -4.60 -0.82
C ARG A 62 -8.17 -4.40 -2.21
N ARG A 63 -8.35 -3.21 -2.79
CA ARG A 63 -7.80 -2.85 -4.11
C ARG A 63 -6.27 -2.85 -4.10
N TRP A 64 -5.67 -2.20 -3.11
CA TRP A 64 -4.22 -2.06 -2.96
C TRP A 64 -3.56 -3.43 -2.75
N ARG A 65 -4.07 -4.24 -1.82
CA ARG A 65 -3.54 -5.59 -1.56
C ARG A 65 -3.76 -6.54 -2.72
N GLY A 66 -4.89 -6.42 -3.43
CA GLY A 66 -5.14 -7.20 -4.64
C GLY A 66 -4.15 -6.89 -5.77
N ALA A 67 -3.82 -5.61 -5.98
CA ALA A 67 -2.82 -5.20 -6.97
C ALA A 67 -1.41 -5.70 -6.59
N LEU A 68 -1.01 -5.53 -5.32
CA LEU A 68 0.24 -6.06 -4.79
C LEU A 68 0.33 -7.58 -4.99
N ALA A 69 -0.69 -8.31 -4.54
CA ALA A 69 -0.71 -9.77 -4.63
C ALA A 69 -0.61 -10.27 -6.07
N THR A 70 -1.30 -9.59 -6.99
CA THR A 70 -1.24 -9.89 -8.43
C THR A 70 0.18 -9.72 -8.97
N ARG A 71 0.84 -8.60 -8.66
CA ARG A 71 2.20 -8.31 -9.13
C ARG A 71 3.24 -9.27 -8.56
N VAL A 72 3.10 -9.67 -7.30
CA VAL A 72 4.00 -10.62 -6.64
C VAL A 72 3.76 -12.05 -7.14
N ALA A 73 2.51 -12.44 -7.39
CA ALA A 73 2.17 -13.77 -7.91
C ALA A 73 2.75 -14.04 -9.31
N ALA A 74 3.06 -12.99 -10.08
CA ALA A 74 3.79 -13.10 -11.35
C ALA A 74 5.23 -13.61 -11.18
N GLU A 75 5.81 -13.53 -9.98
CA GLU A 75 7.12 -14.11 -9.71
C GLU A 75 7.06 -15.61 -9.42
N GLN A 76 7.85 -16.34 -10.21
CA GLN A 76 7.93 -17.80 -10.19
C GLN A 76 8.71 -18.31 -8.97
N SER A 77 9.76 -17.58 -8.58
CA SER A 77 10.65 -17.96 -7.48
C SER A 77 10.09 -17.45 -6.16
N ALA A 78 9.78 -18.38 -5.24
CA ALA A 78 9.30 -18.04 -3.90
C ALA A 78 10.28 -17.13 -3.13
N ALA A 79 11.60 -17.35 -3.32
CA ALA A 79 12.64 -16.54 -2.70
C ALA A 79 12.72 -15.10 -3.24
N ASP A 80 12.24 -14.84 -4.46
CA ASP A 80 12.24 -13.51 -5.07
C ASP A 80 10.93 -12.74 -4.80
N ARG A 81 9.84 -13.42 -4.40
CA ARG A 81 8.53 -12.79 -4.11
C ARG A 81 8.58 -11.70 -3.03
N PRO A 82 9.30 -11.84 -1.90
CA PRO A 82 9.44 -10.76 -0.93
C PRO A 82 10.07 -9.49 -1.55
N LEU A 83 11.00 -9.63 -2.50
CA LEU A 83 11.62 -8.49 -3.17
C LEU A 83 10.67 -7.86 -4.21
N ALA A 84 9.80 -8.66 -4.83
CA ALA A 84 8.79 -8.19 -5.79
C ALA A 84 7.78 -7.22 -5.17
N VAL A 85 7.57 -7.28 -3.85
CA VAL A 85 6.79 -6.27 -3.12
C VAL A 85 7.35 -4.88 -3.36
N PHE A 86 8.67 -4.72 -3.28
CA PHE A 86 9.33 -3.43 -3.46
C PHE A 86 9.39 -2.99 -4.92
N ASP A 87 9.47 -3.95 -5.86
CA ASP A 87 9.35 -3.64 -7.29
C ASP A 87 7.95 -3.07 -7.60
N TRP A 88 6.90 -3.65 -7.00
CA TRP A 88 5.54 -3.09 -7.10
C TRP A 88 5.39 -1.73 -6.42
N LEU A 89 6.02 -1.52 -5.25
CA LEU A 89 6.03 -0.21 -4.59
C LEU A 89 6.69 0.85 -5.48
N GLU A 90 7.75 0.53 -6.21
CA GLU A 90 8.39 1.45 -7.14
C GLU A 90 7.44 1.87 -8.27
N GLU A 91 6.70 0.92 -8.83
CA GLU A 91 5.64 1.17 -9.82
C GLU A 91 4.56 2.11 -9.24
N TRP A 92 4.04 1.78 -8.04
CA TRP A 92 3.01 2.57 -7.37
C TRP A 92 3.48 3.98 -6.98
N PHE A 93 4.72 4.16 -6.54
CA PHE A 93 5.26 5.48 -6.20
C PHE A 93 5.42 6.40 -7.41
N GLY A 94 5.49 5.83 -8.62
CA GLY A 94 5.55 6.56 -9.88
C GLY A 94 4.19 7.03 -10.40
N GLU A 95 3.08 6.62 -9.77
CA GLU A 95 1.74 7.03 -10.19
C GLU A 95 1.51 8.53 -9.93
N PRO A 96 0.86 9.27 -10.86
CA PRO A 96 0.66 10.72 -10.72
C PRO A 96 -0.12 11.16 -9.48
N ASP A 97 -0.98 10.29 -8.95
CA ASP A 97 -1.82 10.52 -7.79
C ASP A 97 -1.23 9.96 -6.49
N PHE A 98 0.00 9.43 -6.51
CA PHE A 98 0.66 8.93 -5.31
C PHE A 98 0.82 10.01 -4.23
N ARG A 99 0.21 9.78 -3.07
CA ARG A 99 0.30 10.64 -1.87
C ARG A 99 0.64 9.86 -0.60
N GLY A 100 1.42 8.79 -0.74
CA GLY A 100 1.81 7.94 0.38
C GLY A 100 0.69 7.03 0.88
N CYS A 101 0.79 6.62 2.14
CA CYS A 101 -0.14 5.68 2.75
C CYS A 101 -1.42 6.37 3.22
N ALA A 102 -2.55 6.07 2.58
CA ALA A 102 -3.87 6.59 2.97
C ALA A 102 -4.20 6.33 4.46
N PHE A 103 -3.78 5.17 4.97
CA PHE A 103 -4.03 4.77 6.36
C PHE A 103 -3.22 5.62 7.36
N LEU A 104 -1.92 5.85 7.10
CA LEU A 104 -1.11 6.70 7.97
C LEU A 104 -1.56 8.16 7.93
N ASN A 105 -1.95 8.65 6.74
CA ASN A 105 -2.51 10.00 6.59
C ASN A 105 -3.80 10.15 7.42
N ALA A 106 -4.76 9.22 7.26
CA ALA A 106 -6.02 9.25 8.02
C ALA A 106 -5.80 9.06 9.53
N PHE A 107 -4.87 8.19 9.93
CA PHE A 107 -4.52 7.99 11.33
C PHE A 107 -3.94 9.26 11.96
N GLY A 108 -3.04 9.96 11.25
CA GLY A 108 -2.47 11.22 11.72
C GLY A 108 -3.51 12.33 11.92
N GLU A 109 -4.59 12.32 11.12
CA GLU A 109 -5.65 13.31 11.17
C GLU A 109 -6.78 13.00 12.17
N MET A 110 -7.08 11.72 12.39
CA MET A 110 -8.30 11.30 13.12
C MET A 110 -8.09 10.13 14.09
N GLY A 111 -6.95 9.45 14.06
CA GLY A 111 -6.74 8.18 14.78
C GLY A 111 -6.88 8.29 16.31
N ALA A 112 -6.58 9.45 16.89
CA ALA A 112 -6.76 9.68 18.33
C ALA A 112 -8.23 9.87 18.74
N GLY A 113 -9.09 10.33 17.82
CA GLY A 113 -10.49 10.67 18.09
C GLY A 113 -11.51 9.68 17.52
N SER A 114 -11.09 8.76 16.65
CA SER A 114 -11.97 7.81 15.98
C SER A 114 -11.43 6.39 16.09
N ALA A 115 -12.10 5.57 16.90
CA ALA A 115 -11.78 4.15 17.03
C ALA A 115 -11.93 3.41 15.69
N ALA A 116 -12.99 3.70 14.93
CA ALA A 116 -13.24 3.13 13.61
C ALA A 116 -12.08 3.35 12.63
N VAL A 117 -11.55 4.58 12.55
CA VAL A 117 -10.37 4.86 11.71
C VAL A 117 -9.13 4.15 12.24
N ALA A 118 -8.91 4.18 13.56
CA ALA A 118 -7.77 3.52 14.17
C ALA A 118 -7.78 1.99 13.97
N ASP A 119 -8.96 1.36 14.02
CA ASP A 119 -9.14 -0.07 13.75
C ASP A 119 -8.90 -0.40 12.28
N ALA A 120 -9.45 0.37 11.34
CA ALA A 120 -9.19 0.17 9.92
C ALA A 120 -7.68 0.26 9.57
N VAL A 121 -6.96 1.14 10.25
CA VAL A 121 -5.50 1.27 10.10
C VAL A 121 -4.77 0.05 10.67
N ARG A 122 -5.14 -0.40 11.87
CA ARG A 122 -4.57 -1.61 12.49
C ARG A 122 -4.82 -2.85 11.63
N ASP A 123 -6.04 -3.01 11.14
CA ASP A 123 -6.43 -4.12 10.27
C ASP A 123 -5.57 -4.13 9.00
N HIS A 124 -5.41 -2.99 8.33
CA HIS A 124 -4.56 -2.90 7.14
C HIS A 124 -3.10 -3.29 7.44
N LYS A 125 -2.53 -2.80 8.54
CA LYS A 125 -1.15 -3.16 8.93
C LYS A 125 -1.02 -4.65 9.24
N ALA A 126 -1.99 -5.23 9.93
CA ALA A 126 -2.04 -6.66 10.22
C ALA A 126 -2.15 -7.50 8.94
N GLU A 127 -2.99 -7.11 7.99
CA GLU A 127 -3.15 -7.78 6.70
C GLU A 127 -1.88 -7.71 5.84
N VAL A 128 -1.23 -6.55 5.77
CA VAL A 128 0.05 -6.39 5.04
C VAL A 128 1.16 -7.22 5.70
N ARG A 129 1.28 -7.18 7.04
CA ARG A 129 2.23 -8.02 7.77
C ARG A 129 1.96 -9.51 7.54
N GLY A 130 0.69 -9.94 7.61
CA GLY A 130 0.27 -11.31 7.38
C GLY A 130 0.60 -11.79 5.96
N TYR A 131 0.42 -10.92 4.97
CA TYR A 131 0.84 -11.21 3.59
C TYR A 131 2.36 -11.39 3.48
N LEU A 132 3.15 -10.47 4.04
CA LEU A 132 4.61 -10.57 4.05
C LEU A 132 5.09 -11.85 4.76
N LEU A 133 4.47 -12.19 5.89
CA LEU A 133 4.73 -13.43 6.63
C LEU A 133 4.51 -14.68 5.77
N GLY A 134 3.43 -14.72 4.98
CA GLY A 134 3.20 -15.79 4.01
C GLY A 134 4.35 -15.90 3.00
N LEU A 135 4.77 -14.77 2.41
CA LEU A 135 5.86 -14.75 1.42
C LEU A 135 7.17 -15.27 2.00
N VAL A 136 7.53 -14.85 3.22
CA VAL A 136 8.83 -15.26 3.81
C VAL A 136 8.81 -16.71 4.34
N ARG A 137 7.64 -17.22 4.75
CA ARG A 137 7.47 -18.65 5.07
C ARG A 137 7.66 -19.51 3.82
N ASP A 138 7.01 -19.14 2.72
CA ASP A 138 7.13 -19.84 1.44
C ASP A 138 8.57 -19.78 0.89
N ALA A 139 9.30 -18.71 1.19
CA ALA A 139 10.70 -18.54 0.84
C ALA A 139 11.68 -19.32 1.76
N GLY A 140 11.19 -19.99 2.80
CA GLY A 140 12.01 -20.82 3.69
C GLY A 140 12.83 -20.04 4.73
N ALA A 141 12.36 -18.85 5.15
CA ALA A 141 13.05 -18.06 6.17
C ALA A 141 13.20 -18.81 7.50
N ALA A 142 14.36 -18.64 8.15
CA ALA A 142 14.65 -19.28 9.44
C ALA A 142 13.77 -18.76 10.59
N ASP A 143 13.50 -17.44 10.63
CA ASP A 143 12.56 -16.80 11.55
C ASP A 143 11.56 -15.93 10.75
N PRO A 144 10.47 -16.52 10.24
CA PRO A 144 9.52 -15.82 9.40
C PRO A 144 8.79 -14.68 10.10
N GLU A 145 8.55 -14.77 11.41
CA GLU A 145 7.81 -13.74 12.16
C GLU A 145 8.66 -12.48 12.28
N ALA A 146 9.91 -12.62 12.76
CA ALA A 146 10.81 -11.48 12.89
C ALA A 146 11.11 -10.83 11.53
N LEU A 147 11.27 -11.64 10.49
CA LEU A 147 11.51 -11.13 9.14
C LEU A 147 10.30 -10.40 8.57
N ALA A 148 9.08 -10.88 8.81
CA ALA A 148 7.86 -10.18 8.40
C ALA A 148 7.74 -8.81 9.08
N ASP A 149 8.07 -8.70 10.37
CA ASP A 149 8.10 -7.43 11.10
C ASP A 149 9.13 -6.46 10.52
N GLN A 150 10.34 -6.93 10.23
CA GLN A 150 11.38 -6.12 9.60
C GLN A 150 10.94 -5.61 8.23
N LEU A 151 10.37 -6.48 7.38
CA LEU A 151 9.89 -6.10 6.06
C LEU A 151 8.72 -5.11 6.16
N ALA A 152 7.80 -5.27 7.11
CA ALA A 152 6.69 -4.33 7.32
C ALA A 152 7.21 -2.92 7.65
N VAL A 153 8.21 -2.81 8.54
CA VAL A 153 8.86 -1.53 8.86
C VAL A 153 9.56 -0.92 7.63
N ILE A 154 10.26 -1.74 6.85
CA ILE A 154 10.94 -1.29 5.62
C ILE A 154 9.92 -0.79 4.57
N VAL A 155 8.80 -1.50 4.39
CA VAL A 155 7.69 -1.09 3.51
C VAL A 155 7.15 0.27 3.95
N ASP A 156 6.82 0.43 5.23
CA ASP A 156 6.30 1.70 5.76
C ASP A 156 7.29 2.86 5.63
N GLY A 157 8.57 2.59 5.88
CA GLY A 157 9.65 3.55 5.67
C GLY A 157 9.79 3.97 4.21
N ALA A 158 9.66 3.02 3.27
CA ALA A 158 9.72 3.29 1.84
C ALA A 158 8.57 4.21 1.40
N ILE A 159 7.33 3.86 1.79
CA ILE A 159 6.12 4.60 1.44
C ILE A 159 6.18 6.02 1.99
N THR A 160 6.56 6.17 3.26
CA THR A 160 6.66 7.46 3.93
C THR A 160 7.74 8.33 3.29
N THR A 161 8.92 7.75 3.02
CA THR A 161 10.03 8.47 2.38
C THR A 161 9.66 8.94 0.99
N ALA A 162 9.04 8.08 0.17
CA ALA A 162 8.59 8.44 -1.17
C ALA A 162 7.56 9.59 -1.12
N ALA A 163 6.60 9.52 -0.19
CA ALA A 163 5.56 10.53 -0.04
C ALA A 163 6.10 11.91 0.31
N VAL A 164 7.10 11.97 1.20
CA VAL A 164 7.68 13.25 1.67
C VAL A 164 8.67 13.83 0.66
N THR A 165 9.46 12.98 0.01
CA THR A 165 10.53 13.43 -0.90
C THR A 165 10.07 13.58 -2.35
N GLY A 166 8.91 13.02 -2.71
CA GLY A 166 8.44 12.96 -4.10
C GLY A 166 9.31 12.08 -4.99
N ALA A 167 10.15 11.21 -4.42
CA ALA A 167 11.14 10.41 -5.15
C ALA A 167 10.78 8.90 -5.10
N PRO A 168 10.40 8.29 -6.25
CA PRO A 168 10.09 6.85 -6.33
C PRO A 168 11.26 5.95 -5.93
N GLY A 169 12.50 6.42 -6.08
CA GLY A 169 13.72 5.66 -5.75
C GLY A 169 13.86 5.24 -4.28
N ALA A 170 12.95 5.67 -3.38
CA ALA A 170 12.85 5.11 -2.04
C ALA A 170 12.54 3.61 -2.05
N ALA A 171 11.72 3.13 -3.01
CA ALA A 171 11.41 1.72 -3.17
C ALA A 171 12.66 0.89 -3.50
N GLY A 172 13.52 1.36 -4.42
CA GLY A 172 14.77 0.68 -4.75
C GLY A 172 15.74 0.57 -3.55
N ARG A 173 15.85 1.63 -2.73
CA ARG A 173 16.65 1.59 -1.49
C ARG A 173 16.08 0.61 -0.46
N ALA A 174 14.76 0.61 -0.29
CA ALA A 174 14.05 -0.32 0.58
C ALA A 174 14.22 -1.77 0.13
N ARG A 175 14.16 -2.02 -1.18
CA ARG A 175 14.46 -3.32 -1.79
C ARG A 175 15.88 -3.80 -1.48
N SER A 176 16.87 -2.91 -1.56
CA SER A 176 18.25 -3.25 -1.19
C SER A 176 18.38 -3.60 0.30
N ALA A 177 17.72 -2.87 1.19
CA ALA A 177 17.68 -3.19 2.62
C ALA A 177 16.97 -4.52 2.89
N ALA A 178 15.83 -4.76 2.21
CA ALA A 178 15.09 -6.01 2.29
C ALA A 178 15.94 -7.21 1.86
N ALA A 179 16.74 -7.08 0.79
CA ALA A 179 17.64 -8.14 0.34
C ALA A 179 18.68 -8.52 1.40
N VAL A 180 19.18 -7.54 2.17
CA VAL A 180 20.14 -7.81 3.26
C VAL A 180 19.49 -8.61 4.39
N VAL A 181 18.28 -8.21 4.84
CA VAL A 181 17.60 -8.93 5.93
C VAL A 181 17.08 -10.30 5.48
N LEU A 182 16.66 -10.46 4.22
CA LEU A 182 16.30 -11.75 3.62
C LEU A 182 17.48 -12.71 3.62
N ALA A 183 18.64 -12.25 3.13
CA ALA A 183 19.86 -13.05 3.09
C ALA A 183 20.32 -13.45 4.50
N ALA A 184 20.26 -12.52 5.47
CA ALA A 184 20.57 -12.80 6.86
C ALA A 184 19.63 -13.84 7.50
N ALA A 185 18.38 -13.93 7.02
CA ALA A 185 17.39 -14.90 7.46
C ALA A 185 17.40 -16.22 6.67
N GLY A 186 18.42 -16.44 5.81
CA GLY A 186 18.59 -17.67 5.04
C GLY A 186 17.80 -17.72 3.72
N VAL A 187 17.12 -16.63 3.34
CA VAL A 187 16.41 -16.53 2.06
C VAL A 187 17.38 -16.03 0.99
N THR A 188 17.80 -16.90 0.08
CA THR A 188 18.66 -16.54 -1.06
C THR A 188 17.90 -16.76 -2.36
N GLY A 189 17.61 -15.66 -3.07
CA GLY A 189 16.97 -15.69 -4.39
C GLY A 189 17.94 -16.20 -5.47
N GLY A 190 17.39 -16.76 -6.54
CA GLY A 190 18.17 -17.42 -7.60
C GLY A 190 18.87 -16.47 -8.60
N ASN A 191 19.02 -15.18 -8.32
CA ASN A 191 19.27 -14.20 -9.39
C ASN A 191 20.32 -13.10 -9.13
N THR A 192 21.15 -13.22 -8.10
CA THR A 192 22.31 -12.33 -7.93
C THR A 192 23.29 -12.40 -9.11
N GLU A 193 23.37 -13.54 -9.83
CA GLU A 193 24.31 -13.69 -10.95
C GLU A 193 23.78 -13.23 -12.33
N GLY A 194 22.48 -13.03 -12.50
CA GLY A 194 21.85 -12.77 -13.81
C GLY A 194 21.75 -11.27 -14.18
N ARG A 195 21.47 -10.40 -13.21
CA ARG A 195 21.27 -8.96 -13.45
C ARG A 195 22.58 -8.20 -13.70
N GLU A 196 23.70 -8.61 -13.11
CA GLU A 196 25.01 -8.00 -13.37
C GLU A 196 25.52 -8.28 -14.79
N ARG A 197 25.28 -9.48 -15.34
CA ARG A 197 25.66 -9.82 -16.72
C ARG A 197 24.89 -9.01 -17.77
N SER A 198 23.65 -8.61 -17.48
CA SER A 198 22.82 -7.77 -18.35
C SER A 198 23.20 -6.27 -18.31
N ARG A 199 23.77 -5.78 -17.20
CA ARG A 199 24.35 -4.42 -17.14
C ARG A 199 25.74 -4.37 -17.77
N GLY A 200 26.57 -5.40 -17.60
CA GLY A 200 27.91 -5.48 -18.22
C GLY A 200 27.92 -5.60 -19.74
N LYS A 201 26.89 -6.23 -20.35
CA LYS A 201 26.77 -6.34 -21.81
C LYS A 201 26.37 -5.03 -22.50
N ARG A 202 25.61 -4.15 -21.81
CA ARG A 202 25.20 -2.84 -22.36
C ARG A 202 26.34 -1.82 -22.39
N ASN A 203 27.29 -1.89 -21.46
CA ASN A 203 28.46 -1.00 -21.44
C ASN A 203 29.59 -1.40 -22.41
N ARG A 204 29.52 -2.57 -23.06
CA ARG A 204 30.51 -3.00 -24.08
C ARG A 204 30.06 -2.78 -25.53
N ALA A 205 28.82 -2.33 -25.74
CA ALA A 205 28.26 -2.09 -27.07
C ALA A 205 28.34 -0.60 -27.51
N THR A 206 28.92 0.27 -26.68
CA THR A 206 29.08 1.71 -26.92
C THR A 206 30.52 2.20 -26.76
N GLY A 207 31.51 1.30 -26.85
CA GLY A 207 32.94 1.61 -26.85
C GLY A 207 33.57 1.32 -28.21
#